data_AF-A0A9E3FV23-F1
#
_entry.id   AF-A0A9E3FV23-F1
#
_cell.length_a   1.000
_cell.length_b   1.000
_cell.length_c   1.000
_cell.angle_alpha   90.00
_cell.angle_beta   90.00
_cell.angle_gamma   90.00
#
_symmetry.space_group_name_H-M   'P 1'
#
loop_
_entity.id
_entity.type
_entity.pdbx_description
1 polymer ?
#
loop_
_entity_poly.entity_id
_entity_poly.type
_entity_poly.pdbx_seq_one_letter_code
_entity_poly.pdbx_strand_id
1 'polypeptide(L)' 'MDNTDEDEIRARAHLLWEQAGKPDGQDEHFWHEAERQLREERIRHELKTPDTL' A
#
# COMPACT_ATOMS: atom_id res chain seq x y z
N MET A 1 -9.27 9.53 10.92
CA MET A 1 -7.96 8.92 11.23
C MET A 1 -7.39 8.47 9.90
N ASP A 2 -6.44 9.23 9.33
CA ASP A 2 -5.88 8.96 8.00
C ASP A 2 -4.34 9.00 8.06
N ASN A 3 -3.79 8.34 9.09
CA ASN A 3 -2.36 8.02 9.18
C ASN A 3 -2.11 6.53 8.89
N THR A 4 -3.18 5.72 8.80
CA THR A 4 -3.05 4.27 8.62
C THR A 4 -2.57 3.92 7.21
N ASP A 5 -2.94 4.72 6.21
CA ASP A 5 -2.57 4.50 4.82
C ASP A 5 -1.06 4.58 4.60
N GLU A 6 -0.37 5.57 5.18
CA GLU A 6 1.08 5.70 5.05
C GLU A 6 1.84 4.54 5.71
N ASP A 7 1.38 4.08 6.89
CA ASP A 7 1.96 2.92 7.58
C ASP A 7 1.74 1.62 6.79
N GLU A 8 0.56 1.44 6.18
CA GLU A 8 0.29 0.29 5.31
C GLU A 8 1.12 0.33 4.03
N ILE A 9 1.22 1.49 3.38
CA ILE A 9 2.05 1.70 2.19
C ILE A 9 3.50 1.40 2.52
N ARG A 10 4.00 1.93 3.63
CA ARG A 10 5.35 1.67 4.12
C ARG A 10 5.59 0.18 4.35
N ALA A 11 4.69 -0.49 5.07
CA ALA A 11 4.84 -1.92 5.37
C ALA A 11 4.85 -2.75 4.06
N ARG A 12 3.95 -2.44 3.12
CA ARG A 12 3.84 -3.12 1.83
C ARG A 12 5.06 -2.89 0.95
N ALA A 13 5.52 -1.63 0.86
CA ALA A 13 6.71 -1.24 0.12
C ALA A 13 7.97 -1.89 0.69
N HIS A 14 8.14 -1.88 2.02
CA HIS A 14 9.27 -2.56 2.67
C HIS A 14 9.26 -4.07 2.41
N LEU A 15 8.09 -4.71 2.46
CA LEU A 15 7.96 -6.15 2.21
C LEU A 15 8.30 -6.52 0.75
N LEU A 16 7.87 -5.70 -0.21
CA LEU A 16 8.20 -5.84 -1.63
C LEU A 16 9.70 -5.62 -1.87
N TRP A 17 10.27 -4.58 -1.28
CA TRP A 17 11.69 -4.27 -1.35
C TRP A 17 12.56 -5.38 -0.72
N GLU A 18 12.12 -5.95 0.42
CA GLU A 18 12.80 -7.08 1.04
C GLU A 18 12.78 -8.34 0.18
N GLN A 19 11.62 -8.68 -0.40
CA GLN A 19 11.50 -9.83 -1.30
C GLN A 19 12.27 -9.65 -2.60
N ALA A 20 12.40 -8.42 -3.09
CA ALA A 20 13.20 -8.08 -4.26
C ALA A 20 14.72 -8.10 -4.00
N GLY A 21 15.15 -8.30 -2.75
CA GLY A 21 16.56 -8.37 -2.38
C GLY A 21 17.19 -7.01 -2.03
N LYS A 22 16.37 -6.03 -1.64
CA LYS A 22 16.80 -4.68 -1.23
C LYS A 22 17.63 -3.95 -2.30
N PRO A 23 17.12 -3.80 -3.54
CA PRO A 23 17.78 -2.96 -4.53
C PRO A 23 17.88 -1.52 -4.03
N ASP A 24 19.10 -1.00 -3.94
CA ASP A 24 19.38 0.37 -3.54
C ASP A 24 18.82 1.36 -4.58
N GLY A 25 17.98 2.30 -4.14
CA GLY A 25 17.37 3.32 -5.00
C GLY A 25 16.10 2.91 -5.74
N GLN A 26 15.51 1.74 -5.44
CA GLN A 26 14.18 1.35 -5.94
C GLN A 26 13.07 1.47 -4.88
N ASP A 27 13.40 1.99 -3.70
CA ASP A 27 12.51 2.13 -2.55
C ASP A 27 11.30 3.02 -2.92
N GLU A 28 11.55 4.13 -3.63
CA GLU A 28 10.49 5.02 -4.15
C GLU A 28 9.60 4.33 -5.19
N HIS A 29 10.17 3.46 -6.03
CA HIS A 29 9.40 2.71 -7.03
C HIS A 29 8.45 1.72 -6.34
N PHE A 30 8.95 0.98 -5.34
CA PHE A 30 8.13 0.08 -4.53
C PHE A 30 7.11 0.82 -3.66
N TRP A 31 7.45 2.02 -3.18
CA TRP A 31 6.52 2.89 -2.44
C TRP A 31 5.33 3.30 -3.30
N HIS A 32 5.58 3.83 -4.51
CA HIS A 32 4.51 4.22 -5.43
C HIS A 32 3.67 3.04 -5.91
N GLU A 33 4.28 1.87 -6.08
CA GLU A 33 3.56 0.64 -6.45
C GLU A 33 2.66 0.14 -5.31
N ALA A 34 3.17 0.13 -4.07
CA ALA A 34 2.41 -0.16 -2.86
C ALA A 34 1.25 0.81 -2.65
N GLU A 35 1.49 2.12 -2.82
CA GLU A 35 0.46 3.16 -2.72
C GLU A 35 -0.66 2.94 -3.72
N ARG A 36 -0.34 2.68 -4.99
CA ARG A 36 -1.39 2.43 -5.99
C ARG A 36 -2.21 1.19 -5.66
N GLN A 37 -1.56 0.10 -5.29
CA GLN A 37 -2.27 -1.14 -4.93
C GLN A 37 -3.20 -0.92 -3.74
N LEU A 38 -2.70 -0.32 -2.65
CA LEU A 38 -3.51 -0.07 -1.44
C LEU A 38 -4.65 0.90 -1.72
N ARG A 39 -4.39 1.98 -2.48
CA ARG A 39 -5.42 2.92 -2.89
C ARG A 39 -6.52 2.23 -3.69
N GLU A 40 -6.17 1.39 -4.66
CA GLU A 40 -7.14 0.61 -5.43
C GLU A 40 -7.89 -0.42 -4.57
N GLU A 41 -7.20 -1.10 -3.66
CA GLU A 41 -7.82 -2.07 -2.74
C GLU A 41 -8.79 -1.38 -1.77
N ARG A 42 -8.42 -0.22 -1.25
CA ARG A 42 -9.26 0.59 -0.34
C ARG A 42 -10.47 1.14 -1.07
N ILE A 43 -10.31 1.69 -2.29
CA ILE A 43 -11.43 2.10 -3.14
C ILE A 43 -12.36 0.91 -3.41
N ARG A 44 -11.80 -0.27 -3.72
CA ARG A 44 -12.58 -1.47 -3.99
C ARG A 44 -13.26 -2.04 -2.75
N HIS A 45 -12.64 -1.93 -1.59
CA HIS A 45 -13.18 -2.34 -0.30
C HIS A 45 -14.32 -1.42 0.12
N GLU A 46 -14.11 -0.10 0.04
CA GLU A 46 -15.10 0.93 0.34
C GLU A 46 -16.31 0.85 -0.60
N LEU A 47 -16.13 0.49 -1.88
CA LEU A 47 -17.25 0.26 -2.80
C LEU A 47 -18.02 -1.04 -2.56
N LYS A 48 -17.43 -2.04 -1.89
CA LYS A 48 -18.06 -3.35 -1.64
C LYS A 48 -18.73 -3.47 -0.28
N THR A 49 -18.43 -2.58 0.65
CA THR A 49 -19.16 -2.44 1.91
C THR A 49 -19.85 -1.09 1.95
N PRO A 50 -21.00 -0.91 1.27
CA PRO A 50 -21.98 0.00 1.84
C PRO A 50 -22.32 -0.58 3.20
N ASP A 51 -21.85 0.09 4.25
CA ASP A 51 -22.08 -0.31 5.64
C ASP A 51 -23.58 -0.56 5.81
N THR A 52 -23.88 -1.84 5.94
CA THR A 52 -25.21 -2.34 6.26
C THR A 52 -25.29 -2.25 7.77
N LEU A 53 -25.70 -1.08 8.27
CA LEU A 53 -26.16 -0.88 9.63
C LEU A 53 -27.52 -0.19 9.62
#